data_AF-A0A1X7UJP1-F1
#
_entry.id   AF-A0A1X7UJP1-F1
#
_cell.length_a   1.000
_cell.length_b   1.000
_cell.length_c   1.000
_cell.angle_alpha   90.00
_cell.angle_beta   90.00
_cell.angle_gamma   90.00
#
_symmetry.space_group_name_H-M   'P 1'
#
loop_
_entity.id
_entity.type
_entity.pdbx_description
1 polymer ?
#
loop_
_entity_poly.entity_id
_entity_poly.type
_entity_poly.pdbx_seq_one_letter_code
_entity_poly.pdbx_strand_id
1 'polypeptide(L)'
;TPLHQQKKIFDSLMKQKLVKDDIWCLVSCHWFEKWTKFIDIALKAGTDSCNKSSHPGPVTNFTLIKFINFQAPKLKKDLAENLDYKLIPEIGWDLLIQWYGISEKSMRLSRKVVKVQKHAIGKLMIEVYPVTVLVQLIFPESPDVDRIHYEVSRDDTVAFVIEKLRELLQVSAVNETRLWLQHLDKKVLLQETETMGDNRSLSSVEDNDDDTVNEKILSYNRANRAVAVLCNHQRTAPKTFDTQMSNLQAKITAKEEAILDAKKEIKKMKKELKGTSDSKLQKKLESKVKQLPKLEEQLKKLEIQATDKEENKEIALGTSKLNYLDPRISVSWCKKWGVPIEKVYNRTQREKFAWAIEMADETFVF
;
A
#
# COMPACT_ATOMS: atom_id res chain seq x y z
N THR A 1 -39.29 3.74 5.74
CA THR A 1 -39.58 3.16 4.41
C THR A 1 -38.49 2.17 3.99
N PRO A 2 -38.72 1.29 3.00
CA PRO A 2 -37.70 0.34 2.52
C PRO A 2 -36.40 1.03 2.09
N LEU A 3 -36.47 2.17 1.41
CA LEU A 3 -35.28 2.94 0.98
C LEU A 3 -34.51 3.54 2.17
N HIS A 4 -35.21 3.96 3.22
CA HIS A 4 -34.57 4.40 4.47
C HIS A 4 -33.83 3.25 5.16
N GLN A 5 -34.40 2.03 5.14
CA GLN A 5 -33.74 0.86 5.68
C GLN A 5 -32.48 0.50 4.89
N GLN A 6 -32.53 0.54 3.55
CA GLN A 6 -31.35 0.33 2.71
C GLN A 6 -30.20 1.29 3.09
N LYS A 7 -30.50 2.58 3.24
CA LYS A 7 -29.51 3.59 3.65
C LYS A 7 -28.91 3.26 5.01
N LYS A 8 -29.74 2.97 6.01
CA LYS A 8 -29.30 2.65 7.38
C LYS A 8 -28.43 1.39 7.42
N ILE A 9 -28.77 0.37 6.64
CA ILE A 9 -27.97 -0.86 6.52
C ILE A 9 -26.61 -0.53 5.94
N PHE A 10 -26.55 0.21 4.83
CA PHE A 10 -25.30 0.59 4.20
C PHE A 10 -24.43 1.51 5.07
N ASP A 11 -25.02 2.48 5.76
CA ASP A 11 -24.30 3.35 6.70
C ASP A 11 -23.68 2.54 7.86
N SER A 12 -24.29 1.42 8.25
CA SER A 12 -23.75 0.50 9.25
C SER A 12 -22.62 -0.37 8.66
N LEU A 13 -22.85 -0.98 7.49
CA LEU A 13 -21.87 -1.82 6.80
C LEU A 13 -20.58 -1.06 6.50
N MET A 14 -20.68 0.20 6.04
CA MET A 14 -19.53 1.02 5.68
C MET A 14 -18.70 1.49 6.88
N LYS A 15 -19.20 1.34 8.12
CA LYS A 15 -18.47 1.64 9.37
C LYS A 15 -17.72 0.44 9.93
N GLN A 16 -17.90 -0.74 9.36
CA GLN A 16 -17.22 -1.95 9.81
C GLN A 16 -15.70 -1.80 9.66
N LYS A 17 -14.96 -2.27 10.67
CA LYS A 17 -13.50 -2.36 10.58
C LYS A 17 -13.14 -3.52 9.66
N LEU A 18 -12.04 -3.36 8.94
CA LEU A 18 -11.47 -4.46 8.16
C LEU A 18 -11.04 -5.59 9.09
N VAL A 19 -11.40 -6.82 8.75
CA VAL A 19 -10.91 -8.05 9.39
C VAL A 19 -10.07 -8.80 8.37
N LYS A 20 -8.94 -9.38 8.81
CA LYS A 20 -8.05 -10.14 7.92
C LYS A 20 -8.85 -11.27 7.24
N ASP A 21 -8.57 -11.49 5.97
CA ASP A 21 -9.19 -12.51 5.12
C ASP A 21 -10.65 -12.27 4.71
N ASP A 22 -11.30 -11.21 5.21
CA ASP A 22 -12.63 -10.81 4.74
C ASP A 22 -12.65 -10.49 3.24
N ILE A 23 -13.81 -10.73 2.61
CA ILE A 23 -14.05 -10.40 1.22
C ILE A 23 -14.82 -9.09 1.12
N TRP A 24 -14.28 -8.18 0.31
CA TRP A 24 -14.88 -6.92 -0.07
C TRP A 24 -15.06 -6.87 -1.59
N CYS A 25 -16.03 -6.10 -2.07
CA CYS A 25 -16.38 -6.01 -3.48
C CYS A 25 -16.21 -4.59 -4.01
N LEU A 26 -15.74 -4.46 -5.24
CA LEU A 26 -15.76 -3.20 -5.97
C LEU A 26 -17.15 -2.95 -6.58
N VAL A 27 -17.70 -1.77 -6.32
CA VAL A 27 -18.86 -1.22 -7.03
C VAL A 27 -18.43 0.04 -7.77
N SER A 28 -18.83 0.19 -9.03
CA SER A 28 -18.62 1.42 -9.79
C SER A 28 -19.16 2.64 -9.05
N CYS A 29 -18.33 3.67 -8.87
CA CYS A 29 -18.78 4.96 -8.34
C CYS A 29 -19.91 5.55 -9.20
N HIS A 30 -19.89 5.32 -10.52
CA HIS A 30 -20.95 5.80 -11.40
C HIS A 30 -22.33 5.24 -11.03
N TRP A 31 -22.40 3.95 -10.72
CA TRP A 31 -23.66 3.32 -10.31
C TRP A 31 -23.99 3.68 -8.85
N PHE A 32 -23.00 3.58 -7.96
CA PHE A 32 -23.19 3.83 -6.53
C PHE A 32 -23.68 5.25 -6.24
N GLU A 33 -23.13 6.27 -6.91
CA GLU A 33 -23.57 7.66 -6.74
C GLU A 33 -25.00 7.89 -7.26
N LYS A 34 -25.43 7.19 -8.31
CA LYS A 34 -26.83 7.24 -8.78
C LYS A 34 -27.76 6.65 -7.73
N TRP A 35 -27.38 5.51 -7.15
CA TRP A 35 -28.13 4.85 -6.08
C TRP A 35 -28.24 5.75 -4.83
N THR A 36 -27.15 6.37 -4.39
CA THR A 36 -27.19 7.31 -3.25
C THR A 36 -28.10 8.50 -3.53
N LYS A 37 -28.01 9.12 -4.72
CA LYS A 37 -28.88 10.23 -5.12
C LYS A 37 -30.36 9.82 -5.17
N PHE A 38 -30.64 8.63 -5.70
CA PHE A 38 -31.99 8.07 -5.75
C PHE A 38 -32.59 7.97 -4.35
N ILE A 39 -31.87 7.37 -3.40
CA ILE A 39 -32.29 7.27 -2.00
C ILE A 39 -32.47 8.66 -1.38
N ASP A 40 -31.53 9.59 -1.58
CA ASP A 40 -31.61 10.92 -0.97
C ASP A 40 -32.81 11.73 -1.46
N ILE A 41 -33.17 11.60 -2.75
CA ILE A 41 -34.37 12.21 -3.31
C ILE A 41 -35.62 11.58 -2.68
N ALA A 42 -35.67 10.26 -2.56
CA ALA A 42 -36.77 9.53 -1.93
C ALA A 42 -37.04 10.02 -0.50
N LEU A 43 -35.97 10.11 0.29
CA LEU A 43 -36.03 10.51 1.68
C LEU A 43 -36.50 11.96 1.85
N LYS A 44 -36.08 12.86 0.96
CA LYS A 44 -36.54 14.27 0.98
C LYS A 44 -38.00 14.42 0.56
N ALA A 45 -38.47 13.61 -0.38
CA ALA A 45 -39.83 13.65 -0.88
C ALA A 45 -40.86 13.03 0.08
N GLY A 46 -40.42 12.33 1.13
CA GLY A 46 -41.30 11.70 2.13
C GLY A 46 -42.18 10.57 1.57
N THR A 47 -41.94 10.13 0.33
CA THR A 47 -42.71 9.10 -0.35
C THR A 47 -41.76 8.04 -0.94
N ASP A 48 -42.19 6.79 -0.94
CA ASP A 48 -41.46 5.70 -1.63
C ASP A 48 -41.62 5.73 -3.16
N SER A 49 -42.44 6.66 -3.65
CA SER A 49 -42.69 6.91 -5.06
C SER A 49 -41.58 7.78 -5.66
N CYS A 50 -40.44 7.15 -5.95
CA CYS A 50 -39.41 7.81 -6.74
C CYS A 50 -39.74 7.67 -8.22
N ASN A 51 -39.49 8.73 -8.99
CA ASN A 51 -39.70 8.73 -10.43
C ASN A 51 -38.85 7.62 -11.10
N LYS A 52 -39.41 6.83 -12.02
CA LYS A 52 -38.69 5.72 -12.70
C LYS A 52 -37.37 6.18 -13.35
N SER A 53 -37.31 7.45 -13.74
CA SER A 53 -36.13 8.07 -14.36
C SER A 53 -34.94 8.27 -13.41
N SER A 54 -35.14 8.32 -12.09
CA SER A 54 -34.05 8.48 -11.11
C SER A 54 -33.54 7.16 -10.54
N HIS A 55 -34.21 6.04 -10.84
CA HIS A 55 -33.81 4.71 -10.39
C HIS A 55 -32.41 4.33 -10.94
N PRO A 56 -31.50 3.77 -10.12
CA PRO A 56 -30.14 3.47 -10.55
C PRO A 56 -30.05 2.35 -11.60
N GLY A 57 -31.09 1.50 -11.67
CA GLY A 57 -31.11 0.30 -12.51
C GLY A 57 -30.22 -0.82 -11.96
N PRO A 58 -30.02 -1.91 -12.72
CA PRO A 58 -29.19 -3.03 -12.30
C PRO A 58 -27.75 -2.62 -12.00
N VAL A 59 -27.16 -3.24 -10.97
CA VAL A 59 -25.77 -2.99 -10.58
C VAL A 59 -24.86 -3.28 -11.76
N THR A 60 -23.95 -2.34 -12.05
CA THR A 60 -23.00 -2.50 -13.14
C THR A 60 -21.61 -1.97 -12.82
N ASN A 61 -20.62 -2.78 -13.17
CA ASN A 61 -19.19 -2.50 -13.09
C ASN A 61 -18.53 -2.24 -14.46
N PHE A 62 -19.30 -1.94 -15.52
CA PHE A 62 -18.75 -1.70 -16.88
C PHE A 62 -17.65 -0.64 -16.94
N THR A 63 -17.71 0.37 -16.07
CA THR A 63 -16.69 1.42 -16.02
C THR A 63 -15.35 0.89 -15.52
N LEU A 64 -15.35 -0.20 -14.74
CA LEU A 64 -14.17 -0.78 -14.08
C LEU A 64 -13.53 -1.90 -14.89
N ILE A 65 -14.30 -2.59 -15.74
CA ILE A 65 -13.83 -3.76 -16.48
C ILE A 65 -13.46 -3.41 -17.92
N LYS A 66 -12.46 -4.11 -18.46
CA LYS A 66 -12.14 -4.16 -19.89
C LYS A 66 -12.53 -5.51 -20.45
N PHE A 67 -13.22 -5.50 -21.58
CA PHE A 67 -13.53 -6.71 -22.33
C PHE A 67 -12.32 -7.09 -23.19
N ILE A 68 -11.97 -8.36 -23.15
CA ILE A 68 -10.93 -8.96 -23.98
C ILE A 68 -11.63 -10.03 -24.80
N ASN A 69 -11.39 -10.06 -26.11
CA ASN A 69 -12.06 -11.01 -27.00
C ASN A 69 -11.81 -12.45 -26.51
N PHE A 70 -12.90 -13.21 -26.39
CA PHE A 70 -12.89 -14.62 -25.96
C PHE A 70 -12.27 -14.89 -24.58
N GLN A 71 -12.13 -13.87 -23.72
CA GLN A 71 -11.63 -14.02 -22.35
C GLN A 71 -12.57 -13.36 -21.34
N ALA A 72 -12.46 -13.80 -20.08
CA ALA A 72 -13.15 -13.17 -18.97
C ALA A 72 -12.76 -11.67 -18.87
N PRO A 73 -13.73 -10.77 -18.66
CA PRO A 73 -13.44 -9.35 -18.45
C PRO A 73 -12.44 -9.16 -17.32
N LYS A 74 -11.44 -8.31 -17.53
CA LYS A 74 -10.41 -8.01 -16.52
C LYS A 74 -10.65 -6.63 -15.91
N LEU A 75 -10.26 -6.46 -14.65
CA LEU A 75 -10.23 -5.13 -14.04
C LEU A 75 -9.26 -4.22 -14.82
N LYS A 76 -9.68 -2.99 -15.09
CA LYS A 76 -8.78 -1.96 -15.62
C LYS A 76 -7.69 -1.65 -14.61
N LYS A 77 -6.51 -1.28 -15.09
CA LYS A 77 -5.40 -0.85 -14.22
C LYS A 77 -5.64 0.59 -13.75
N ASP A 78 -4.97 0.97 -12.66
CA ASP A 78 -4.88 2.35 -12.15
C ASP A 78 -6.24 3.00 -11.80
N LEU A 79 -7.25 2.19 -11.48
CA LEU A 79 -8.50 2.70 -10.92
C LEU A 79 -8.25 3.22 -9.50
N ALA A 80 -8.85 4.35 -9.19
CA ALA A 80 -8.75 4.97 -7.87
C ALA A 80 -10.00 4.70 -7.03
N GLU A 81 -9.78 4.29 -5.79
CA GLU A 81 -10.85 4.19 -4.79
C GLU A 81 -11.51 5.56 -4.58
N ASN A 82 -12.82 5.57 -4.35
CA ASN A 82 -13.66 6.76 -4.15
C ASN A 82 -13.72 7.71 -5.36
N LEU A 83 -13.18 7.28 -6.51
CA LEU A 83 -13.14 8.03 -7.76
C LEU A 83 -13.67 7.23 -8.95
N ASP A 84 -13.30 5.96 -9.01
CA ASP A 84 -13.75 5.02 -10.03
C ASP A 84 -14.64 3.95 -9.40
N TYR A 85 -14.26 3.44 -8.23
CA TYR A 85 -15.01 2.44 -7.48
C TYR A 85 -15.12 2.77 -5.99
N LYS A 86 -16.13 2.18 -5.34
CA LYS A 86 -16.28 2.06 -3.89
C LYS A 86 -16.00 0.62 -3.47
N LEU A 87 -15.36 0.45 -2.32
CA LEU A 87 -15.22 -0.85 -1.68
C LEU A 87 -16.37 -1.01 -0.69
N ILE A 88 -17.09 -2.13 -0.79
CA ILE A 88 -18.17 -2.48 0.12
C ILE A 88 -17.97 -3.91 0.64
N PRO A 89 -18.44 -4.24 1.86
CA PRO A 89 -18.42 -5.62 2.33
C PRO A 89 -19.14 -6.57 1.37
N GLU A 90 -18.74 -7.85 1.33
CA GLU A 90 -19.40 -8.90 0.55
C GLU A 90 -20.92 -8.92 0.74
N ILE A 91 -21.37 -8.89 2.01
CA ILE A 91 -22.80 -8.83 2.33
C ILE A 91 -23.50 -7.60 1.73
N GLY A 92 -22.80 -6.46 1.66
CA GLY A 92 -23.33 -5.26 1.02
C GLY A 92 -23.54 -5.45 -0.48
N TRP A 93 -22.62 -6.15 -1.14
CA TRP A 93 -22.76 -6.47 -2.57
C TRP A 93 -23.99 -7.34 -2.81
N ASP A 94 -24.14 -8.41 -2.04
CA ASP A 94 -25.26 -9.35 -2.19
C ASP A 94 -26.61 -8.66 -1.97
N LEU A 95 -26.70 -7.74 -1.00
CA LEU A 95 -27.88 -6.91 -0.80
C LEU A 95 -28.20 -6.01 -2.00
N LEU A 96 -27.19 -5.37 -2.62
CA LEU A 96 -27.44 -4.56 -3.83
C LEU A 96 -27.94 -5.41 -4.99
N ILE A 97 -27.40 -6.62 -5.16
CA ILE A 97 -27.88 -7.55 -6.19
C ILE A 97 -29.31 -8.00 -5.88
N GLN A 98 -29.62 -8.29 -4.62
CA GLN A 98 -30.98 -8.65 -4.21
C GLN A 98 -31.98 -7.53 -4.48
N TRP A 99 -31.60 -6.26 -4.27
CA TRP A 99 -32.50 -5.12 -4.43
C TRP A 99 -32.62 -4.62 -5.88
N TYR A 100 -31.55 -4.68 -6.65
CA TYR A 100 -31.47 -4.02 -7.97
C TYR A 100 -31.15 -4.98 -9.12
N GLY A 101 -30.74 -6.20 -8.84
CA GLY A 101 -30.20 -7.12 -9.83
C GLY A 101 -28.80 -6.72 -10.31
N ILE A 102 -28.23 -7.55 -11.18
CA ILE A 102 -26.96 -7.31 -11.86
C ILE A 102 -27.18 -7.16 -13.35
N SER A 103 -26.45 -6.27 -14.01
CA SER A 103 -26.47 -6.18 -15.48
C SER A 103 -25.78 -7.40 -16.10
N GLU A 104 -26.33 -7.96 -17.18
CA GLU A 104 -25.90 -9.22 -17.81
C GLU A 104 -24.39 -9.33 -18.11
N LYS A 105 -23.75 -8.23 -18.53
CA LYS A 105 -22.32 -8.22 -18.87
C LYS A 105 -21.44 -7.73 -17.71
N SER A 106 -22.02 -7.47 -16.54
CA SER A 106 -21.30 -7.08 -15.33
C SER A 106 -20.89 -8.31 -14.52
N MET A 107 -19.93 -8.13 -13.62
CA MET A 107 -19.46 -9.19 -12.74
C MET A 107 -19.18 -8.69 -11.33
N ARG A 108 -19.18 -9.63 -10.39
CA ARG A 108 -18.71 -9.42 -9.03
C ARG A 108 -17.19 -9.30 -9.03
N LEU A 109 -16.69 -8.25 -8.40
CA LEU A 109 -15.26 -7.95 -8.32
C LEU A 109 -14.79 -8.05 -6.87
N SER A 110 -14.65 -9.28 -6.38
CA SER A 110 -14.25 -9.60 -5.01
C SER A 110 -12.76 -9.39 -4.78
N ARG A 111 -12.38 -8.90 -3.60
CA ARG A 111 -11.01 -8.63 -3.14
C ARG A 111 -10.87 -8.99 -1.68
N LYS A 112 -9.70 -9.49 -1.32
CA LYS A 112 -9.40 -9.97 0.02
C LYS A 112 -8.80 -8.85 0.86
N VAL A 113 -9.16 -8.80 2.14
CA VAL A 113 -8.45 -7.99 3.12
C VAL A 113 -7.15 -8.68 3.48
N VAL A 114 -6.05 -7.99 3.23
CA VAL A 114 -4.69 -8.45 3.49
C VAL A 114 -4.04 -7.57 4.55
N LYS A 115 -3.05 -8.11 5.26
CA LYS A 115 -2.20 -7.34 6.16
C LYS A 115 -1.00 -6.83 5.38
N VAL A 116 -0.94 -5.53 5.11
CA VAL A 116 0.22 -4.97 4.40
C VAL A 116 1.26 -4.50 5.41
N GLN A 117 2.43 -5.14 5.37
CA GLN A 117 3.57 -4.82 6.25
C GLN A 117 4.31 -3.51 5.89
N LYS A 118 3.85 -2.77 4.87
CA LYS A 118 4.39 -1.44 4.53
C LYS A 118 4.31 -0.43 5.68
N HIS A 119 3.43 -0.66 6.65
CA HIS A 119 3.27 0.15 7.86
C HIS A 119 3.55 -0.73 9.07
N ALA A 120 4.33 -0.23 10.03
CA ALA A 120 4.79 -1.01 11.19
C ALA A 120 3.68 -1.61 12.09
N ILE A 121 2.44 -1.14 11.98
CA ILE A 121 1.29 -1.69 12.73
C ILE A 121 0.63 -2.85 11.96
N GLY A 122 1.07 -3.16 10.73
CA GLY A 122 0.39 -4.08 9.84
C GLY A 122 -1.02 -3.58 9.56
N LYS A 123 -1.14 -2.56 8.70
CA LYS A 123 -2.44 -2.00 8.33
C LYS A 123 -3.19 -3.05 7.50
N LEU A 124 -4.38 -3.41 7.95
CA LEU A 124 -5.31 -4.16 7.11
C LEU A 124 -5.77 -3.25 5.97
N MET A 125 -5.70 -3.77 4.75
CA MET A 125 -6.22 -3.09 3.57
C MET A 125 -6.77 -4.10 2.59
N ILE A 126 -7.63 -3.65 1.68
CA ILE A 126 -8.19 -4.51 0.65
C ILE A 126 -7.23 -4.48 -0.54
N GLU A 127 -6.65 -5.63 -0.89
CA GLU A 127 -5.72 -5.72 -2.02
C GLU A 127 -6.50 -5.77 -3.33
N VAL A 128 -6.67 -4.61 -3.97
CA VAL A 128 -7.41 -4.49 -5.24
C VAL A 128 -6.61 -5.03 -6.44
N TYR A 129 -5.29 -4.93 -6.38
CA TYR A 129 -4.40 -5.42 -7.42
C TYR A 129 -3.31 -6.29 -6.78
N PRO A 130 -3.48 -7.63 -6.79
CA PRO A 130 -2.40 -8.55 -6.51
C PRO A 130 -1.20 -8.29 -7.42
N VAL A 131 -0.01 -8.71 -7.00
CA VAL A 131 1.20 -8.52 -7.78
C VAL A 131 1.30 -9.64 -8.81
N THR A 132 1.49 -9.31 -10.09
CA THR A 132 1.84 -10.31 -11.10
C THR A 132 3.36 -10.41 -11.19
N VAL A 133 3.90 -11.60 -10.93
CA VAL A 133 5.32 -11.92 -11.07
C VAL A 133 5.53 -12.84 -12.29
N LEU A 134 6.74 -12.81 -12.83
CA LEU A 134 7.21 -13.81 -13.78
C LEU A 134 7.93 -14.91 -13.00
N VAL A 135 7.49 -16.15 -13.16
CA VAL A 135 8.09 -17.32 -12.51
C VAL A 135 8.75 -18.19 -13.56
N GLN A 136 9.95 -18.66 -13.24
CA GLN A 136 10.72 -19.58 -14.06
C GLN A 136 11.11 -20.78 -13.22
N LEU A 137 10.82 -21.99 -13.70
CA LEU A 137 11.33 -23.21 -13.09
C LEU A 137 12.74 -23.46 -13.59
N ILE A 138 13.68 -23.63 -12.67
CA ILE A 138 15.09 -23.87 -12.97
C ILE A 138 15.45 -25.24 -12.41
N PHE A 139 15.98 -26.11 -13.27
CA PHE A 139 16.68 -27.32 -12.85
C PHE A 139 18.18 -27.13 -13.13
N PRO A 140 19.08 -27.57 -12.23
CA PRO A 140 20.53 -27.36 -12.40
C PRO A 140 21.11 -27.87 -13.72
N GLU A 141 20.50 -28.89 -14.32
CA GLU A 141 21.02 -29.60 -15.50
C GLU A 141 20.10 -29.51 -16.73
N SER A 142 18.98 -28.79 -16.64
CA SER A 142 18.01 -28.71 -17.74
C SER A 142 18.03 -27.34 -18.41
N PRO A 143 17.65 -27.26 -19.71
CA PRO A 143 17.41 -25.98 -20.35
C PRO A 143 16.32 -25.20 -19.60
N ASP A 144 16.46 -23.89 -19.62
CA ASP A 144 15.51 -22.94 -19.06
C ASP A 144 14.09 -23.22 -19.57
N VAL A 145 13.14 -23.40 -18.64
CA VAL A 145 11.73 -23.53 -18.96
C VAL A 145 11.13 -22.15 -19.24
N ASP A 146 10.11 -22.10 -20.09
CA ASP A 146 9.34 -20.88 -20.36
C ASP A 146 8.82 -20.24 -19.06
N ARG A 147 8.84 -18.91 -19.05
CA ARG A 147 8.35 -18.12 -17.92
C ARG A 147 6.82 -18.08 -17.93
N ILE A 148 6.24 -18.23 -16.76
CA ILE A 148 4.80 -18.06 -16.56
C ILE A 148 4.50 -16.78 -15.78
N HIS A 149 3.35 -16.17 -16.09
CA HIS A 149 2.80 -15.11 -15.25
C HIS A 149 2.03 -15.74 -14.09
N TYR A 150 2.40 -15.40 -12.86
CA TYR A 150 1.73 -15.84 -11.64
C TYR A 150 1.26 -14.63 -10.84
N GLU A 151 0.00 -14.62 -10.42
CA GLU A 151 -0.52 -13.60 -9.52
C GLU A 151 -0.33 -14.05 -8.07
N VAL A 152 0.28 -13.18 -7.27
CA VAL A 152 0.61 -13.45 -5.88
C VAL A 152 0.08 -12.33 -4.99
N SER A 153 -0.54 -12.70 -3.87
CA SER A 153 -0.97 -11.76 -2.85
C SER A 153 0.21 -11.37 -1.98
N ARG A 154 0.22 -10.13 -1.49
CA ARG A 154 1.28 -9.67 -0.58
C ARG A 154 1.27 -10.36 0.78
N ASP A 155 0.16 -10.95 1.19
CA ASP A 155 0.05 -11.64 2.48
C ASP A 155 0.27 -13.16 2.32
N ASP A 156 0.49 -13.64 1.09
CA ASP A 156 0.81 -15.05 0.83
C ASP A 156 2.21 -15.34 1.39
N THR A 157 2.36 -16.46 2.12
CA THR A 157 3.68 -16.90 2.56
C THR A 157 4.48 -17.50 1.41
N VAL A 158 5.80 -17.40 1.49
CA VAL A 158 6.71 -18.03 0.54
C VAL A 158 6.44 -19.54 0.47
N ALA A 159 6.22 -20.19 1.61
CA ALA A 159 5.83 -21.60 1.67
C ALA A 159 4.56 -21.91 0.84
N PHE A 160 3.50 -21.11 1.02
CA PHE A 160 2.25 -21.27 0.28
C PHE A 160 2.43 -21.06 -1.22
N VAL A 161 3.23 -20.07 -1.62
CA VAL A 161 3.55 -19.81 -3.03
C VAL A 161 4.35 -20.96 -3.63
N ILE A 162 5.33 -21.50 -2.91
CA ILE A 162 6.08 -22.69 -3.34
C ILE A 162 5.11 -23.86 -3.57
N GLU A 163 4.21 -24.14 -2.62
CA GLU A 163 3.23 -25.21 -2.74
C GLU A 163 2.35 -25.05 -3.99
N LYS A 164 1.81 -23.84 -4.22
CA LYS A 164 0.97 -23.53 -5.39
C LYS A 164 1.74 -23.63 -6.71
N LEU A 165 2.98 -23.16 -6.74
CA LEU A 165 3.82 -23.26 -7.93
C LEU A 165 4.23 -24.71 -8.23
N ARG A 166 4.48 -25.53 -7.21
CA ARG A 166 4.75 -26.97 -7.38
C ARG A 166 3.57 -27.68 -8.02
N GLU A 167 2.34 -27.39 -7.55
CA GLU A 167 1.12 -27.92 -8.14
C GLU A 167 0.96 -27.47 -9.60
N LEU A 168 1.09 -26.15 -9.85
CA LEU A 168 0.91 -25.56 -11.18
C LEU A 168 1.93 -26.05 -12.21
N LEU A 169 3.19 -26.19 -11.80
CA LEU A 169 4.32 -26.60 -12.64
C LEU A 169 4.57 -28.12 -12.58
N GLN A 170 3.72 -28.87 -11.87
CA GLN A 170 3.79 -30.33 -11.74
C GLN A 170 5.15 -30.83 -11.22
N VAL A 171 5.72 -30.12 -10.23
CA VAL A 171 7.00 -30.48 -9.60
C VAL A 171 6.77 -31.59 -8.58
N SER A 172 7.48 -32.71 -8.73
CA SER A 172 7.37 -33.87 -7.84
C SER A 172 7.59 -33.52 -6.36
N ALA A 173 6.85 -34.18 -5.46
CA ALA A 173 6.93 -34.01 -4.01
C ALA A 173 8.33 -34.33 -3.45
N VAL A 174 9.08 -35.23 -4.11
CA VAL A 174 10.43 -35.66 -3.69
C VAL A 174 11.52 -34.62 -3.95
N ASN A 175 11.26 -33.65 -4.82
CA ASN A 175 12.24 -32.62 -5.14
C ASN A 175 12.20 -31.53 -4.07
N GLU A 176 13.36 -31.22 -3.48
CA GLU A 176 13.50 -30.02 -2.65
C GLU A 176 13.34 -28.78 -3.55
N THR A 177 12.51 -27.84 -3.12
CA THR A 177 12.20 -26.63 -3.89
C THR A 177 12.47 -25.41 -3.06
N ARG A 178 13.13 -24.42 -3.65
CA ARG A 178 13.42 -23.12 -3.04
C ARG A 178 12.96 -22.01 -3.98
N LEU A 179 12.50 -20.90 -3.41
CA LEU A 179 12.05 -19.74 -4.19
C LEU A 179 13.10 -18.63 -4.13
N TRP A 180 13.55 -18.19 -5.29
CA TRP A 180 14.47 -17.08 -5.43
C TRP A 180 13.75 -15.90 -6.07
N LEU A 181 13.89 -14.72 -5.49
CA LEU A 181 13.45 -13.47 -6.09
C LEU A 181 14.60 -12.87 -6.90
N GLN A 182 14.38 -12.64 -8.19
CA GLN A 182 15.35 -11.97 -9.05
C GLN A 182 14.89 -10.54 -9.35
N HIS A 183 15.77 -9.57 -9.09
CA HIS A 183 15.60 -8.19 -9.53
C HIS A 183 16.91 -7.70 -10.14
N LEU A 184 16.87 -7.33 -11.42
CA LEU A 184 18.07 -7.03 -12.20
C LEU A 184 19.06 -8.22 -12.11
N ASP A 185 20.29 -7.95 -11.70
CA ASP A 185 21.36 -8.95 -11.57
C ASP A 185 21.41 -9.62 -10.18
N LYS A 186 20.53 -9.22 -9.25
CA LYS A 186 20.50 -9.75 -7.88
C LYS A 186 19.49 -10.88 -7.75
N LYS A 187 19.91 -11.96 -7.09
CA LYS A 187 19.05 -13.10 -6.69
C LYS A 187 19.07 -13.24 -5.18
N VAL A 188 17.90 -13.23 -4.56
CA VAL A 188 17.74 -13.42 -3.11
C VAL A 188 16.90 -14.65 -2.85
N LEU A 189 17.41 -15.54 -1.99
CA LEU A 189 16.67 -16.69 -1.50
C LEU A 189 15.63 -16.22 -0.47
N LEU A 190 14.37 -16.54 -0.73
CA LEU A 190 13.27 -16.19 0.16
C LEU A 190 13.11 -17.25 1.26
N GLN A 191 12.85 -16.82 2.48
CA GLN A 191 12.58 -17.72 3.60
C GLN A 191 11.11 -18.12 3.61
N GLU A 192 10.82 -19.40 3.87
CA GLU A 192 9.46 -19.94 3.83
C GLU A 192 8.48 -19.25 4.80
N THR A 193 9.00 -18.70 5.90
CA THR A 193 8.23 -17.96 6.92
C THR A 193 7.88 -16.53 6.52
N GLU A 194 8.52 -15.97 5.50
CA GLU A 194 8.26 -14.61 5.02
C GLU A 194 6.98 -14.56 4.18
N THR A 195 6.31 -13.41 4.16
CA THR A 195 5.27 -13.13 3.17
C THR A 195 5.86 -12.52 1.91
N MET A 196 5.17 -12.68 0.78
CA MET A 196 5.56 -12.08 -0.50
C MET A 196 5.54 -10.55 -0.47
N GLY A 197 4.84 -9.96 0.48
CA GLY A 197 4.83 -8.52 0.77
C GLY A 197 5.94 -8.06 1.72
N ASP A 198 6.52 -8.96 2.50
CA ASP A 198 7.67 -8.71 3.39
C ASP A 198 8.92 -8.48 2.55
N ASN A 199 8.94 -9.08 1.36
CA ASN A 199 9.95 -8.91 0.31
C ASN A 199 9.98 -7.51 -0.30
N ARG A 200 9.38 -6.53 0.37
CA ARG A 200 9.71 -5.13 0.22
C ARG A 200 11.07 -4.82 0.82
N SER A 201 12.09 -5.57 0.37
CA SER A 201 13.51 -5.22 0.43
C SER A 201 14.38 -6.29 -0.27
N LEU A 202 14.28 -6.39 -1.60
CA LEU A 202 15.51 -6.45 -2.39
C LEU A 202 16.30 -5.12 -2.31
N SER A 203 15.77 -4.11 -1.61
CA SER A 203 16.55 -3.16 -0.79
C SER A 203 16.95 -3.82 0.53
N SER A 204 17.66 -4.94 0.47
CA SER A 204 18.29 -5.58 1.62
C SER A 204 19.27 -4.60 2.24
N VAL A 205 18.83 -3.70 3.14
CA VAL A 205 19.72 -2.72 3.81
C VAL A 205 20.49 -1.78 2.83
N GLU A 206 20.26 -1.92 1.53
CA GLU A 206 20.90 -1.13 0.49
C GLU A 206 19.94 -0.02 0.09
N ASP A 207 20.35 1.20 0.44
CA ASP A 207 19.71 2.43 0.00
C ASP A 207 19.69 2.45 -1.53
N ASN A 208 18.53 2.77 -2.13
CA ASN A 208 18.52 3.10 -3.55
C ASN A 208 19.04 4.54 -3.71
N ASP A 209 19.75 4.83 -4.79
CA ASP A 209 20.21 6.20 -5.09
C ASP A 209 19.03 7.20 -5.07
N ASP A 210 17.87 6.77 -5.57
CA ASP A 210 16.63 7.54 -5.67
C ASP A 210 15.83 7.64 -4.36
N ASP A 211 16.25 6.96 -3.28
CA ASP A 211 15.52 7.02 -2.01
C ASP A 211 15.64 8.42 -1.37
N THR A 212 14.53 8.90 -0.83
CA THR A 212 14.53 10.17 -0.10
C THR A 212 15.37 10.04 1.17
N VAL A 213 15.91 11.16 1.67
CA VAL A 213 16.71 11.18 2.90
C VAL A 213 15.98 10.51 4.08
N ASN A 214 14.65 10.63 4.17
CA ASN A 214 13.89 9.99 5.26
C ASN A 214 13.81 8.46 5.11
N GLU A 215 13.77 7.94 3.88
CA GLU A 215 13.78 6.49 3.63
C GLU A 215 15.13 5.89 3.97
N LYS A 216 16.21 6.55 3.54
CA LYS A 216 17.58 6.18 3.88
C LYS A 216 17.79 6.12 5.40
N ILE A 217 17.27 7.11 6.13
CA ILE A 217 17.31 7.12 7.61
C ILE A 217 16.52 5.94 8.21
N LEU A 218 15.36 5.59 7.66
CA LEU A 218 14.60 4.43 8.13
C LEU A 218 15.40 3.13 7.91
N SER A 219 16.04 2.97 6.75
CA SER A 219 16.94 1.83 6.47
C SER A 219 18.09 1.77 7.47
N TYR A 220 18.77 2.89 7.72
CA TYR A 220 19.83 2.99 8.73
C TYR A 220 19.33 2.60 10.13
N ASN A 221 18.14 3.08 10.54
CA ASN A 221 17.57 2.77 11.84
C ASN A 221 17.21 1.28 11.96
N ARG A 222 16.72 0.64 10.89
CA ARG A 222 16.47 -0.81 10.85
C ARG A 222 17.76 -1.62 10.98
N ALA A 223 18.83 -1.21 10.29
CA ALA A 223 20.14 -1.84 10.44
C ALA A 223 20.65 -1.73 11.89
N ASN A 224 20.58 -0.53 12.48
CA ASN A 224 20.94 -0.35 13.89
C ASN A 224 20.02 -1.11 14.85
N ARG A 225 18.73 -1.26 14.52
CA ARG A 225 17.78 -2.07 15.30
C ARG A 225 18.16 -3.54 15.29
N ALA A 226 18.59 -4.10 14.16
CA ALA A 226 19.06 -5.47 14.09
C ALA A 226 20.24 -5.70 15.05
N VAL A 227 21.21 -4.77 15.08
CA VAL A 227 22.32 -4.80 16.04
C VAL A 227 21.82 -4.66 17.48
N ALA A 228 20.88 -3.75 17.75
CA ALA A 228 20.30 -3.58 19.08
C ALA A 228 19.57 -4.84 19.59
N VAL A 229 18.88 -5.56 18.71
CA VAL A 229 18.21 -6.84 19.02
C VAL A 229 19.26 -7.91 19.35
N LEU A 230 20.31 -8.04 18.54
CA LEU A 230 21.42 -8.97 18.79
C LEU A 230 22.12 -8.68 20.12
N CYS A 231 22.28 -7.39 20.48
CA CYS A 231 22.83 -6.96 21.76
C CYS A 231 21.81 -6.97 22.92
N ASN A 232 20.58 -7.45 22.70
CA ASN A 232 19.50 -7.50 23.68
C ASN A 232 19.18 -6.15 24.36
N HIS A 233 19.27 -5.04 23.61
CA HIS A 233 18.92 -3.70 24.10
C HIS A 233 17.41 -3.45 24.06
N GLN A 234 16.68 -4.14 24.92
CA GLN A 234 15.24 -3.96 25.08
C GLN A 234 14.93 -2.71 25.92
N ARG A 235 13.76 -2.11 25.69
CA ARG A 235 13.18 -1.06 26.54
C ARG A 235 11.69 -1.31 26.72
N THR A 236 11.15 -0.88 27.85
CA THR A 236 9.70 -0.84 28.04
C THR A 236 9.07 0.19 27.10
N ALA A 237 7.94 -0.17 26.47
CA ALA A 237 7.17 0.75 25.65
C ALA A 237 6.80 2.02 26.45
N PRO A 238 7.01 3.23 25.90
CA PRO A 238 6.67 4.47 26.60
C PRO A 238 5.17 4.55 26.93
N LYS A 239 4.80 5.02 28.13
CA LYS A 239 3.39 5.17 28.54
C LYS A 239 2.57 6.08 27.61
N THR A 240 3.23 7.02 26.93
CA THR A 240 2.61 7.94 25.98
C THR A 240 2.59 7.42 24.53
N PHE A 241 3.05 6.18 24.30
CA PHE A 241 3.23 5.63 22.96
C PHE A 241 1.91 5.62 22.17
N ASP A 242 0.85 5.06 22.75
CA ASP A 242 -0.45 4.91 22.08
C ASP A 242 -1.07 6.27 21.73
N THR A 243 -0.97 7.25 22.63
CA THR A 243 -1.42 8.62 22.36
C THR A 243 -0.63 9.26 21.22
N GLN A 244 0.70 9.08 21.22
CA GLN A 244 1.55 9.62 20.16
C GLN A 244 1.28 8.94 18.81
N MET A 245 0.99 7.64 18.82
CA MET A 245 0.69 6.89 17.60
C MET A 245 -0.70 7.23 17.06
N SER A 246 -1.70 7.33 17.93
CA SER A 246 -3.04 7.82 17.56
C SER A 246 -2.98 9.21 16.92
N ASN A 247 -2.24 10.15 17.50
CA ASN A 247 -2.07 11.49 16.94
C ASN A 247 -1.38 11.49 15.56
N LEU A 248 -0.41 10.60 15.36
CA LEU A 248 0.30 10.48 14.09
C LEU A 248 -0.60 9.82 13.03
N GLN A 249 -1.39 8.81 13.42
CA GLN A 249 -2.36 8.17 12.54
C GLN A 249 -3.46 9.14 12.11
N ALA A 250 -3.96 10.00 13.02
CA ALA A 250 -4.93 11.03 12.68
C ALA A 250 -4.38 12.02 11.63
N LYS A 251 -3.09 12.41 11.74
CA LYS A 251 -2.42 13.26 10.74
C LYS A 251 -2.27 12.56 9.39
N ILE A 252 -1.96 11.26 9.38
CA ILE A 252 -1.87 10.44 8.17
C ILE A 252 -3.22 10.40 7.48
N THR A 253 -4.29 10.06 8.21
CA THR A 253 -5.65 9.99 7.64
C THR A 253 -6.12 11.34 7.09
N ALA A 254 -5.90 12.44 7.81
CA ALA A 254 -6.22 13.77 7.29
C ALA A 254 -5.46 14.12 6.00
N LYS A 255 -4.21 13.65 5.85
CA LYS A 255 -3.42 13.84 4.62
C LYS A 255 -3.89 12.92 3.49
N GLU A 256 -4.24 11.66 3.77
CA GLU A 256 -4.86 10.74 2.81
C GLU A 256 -6.15 11.33 2.23
N GLU A 257 -7.01 11.90 3.09
CA GLU A 257 -8.25 12.58 2.68
C GLU A 257 -7.98 13.82 1.81
N ALA A 258 -7.03 14.67 2.20
CA ALA A 258 -6.66 15.86 1.42
C ALA A 258 -6.12 15.50 0.03
N ILE A 259 -5.32 14.42 -0.08
CA ILE A 259 -4.81 13.90 -1.36
C ILE A 259 -5.96 13.38 -2.23
N LEU A 260 -6.90 12.65 -1.63
CA LEU A 260 -8.06 12.12 -2.34
C LEU A 260 -8.92 13.25 -2.91
N ASP A 261 -9.18 14.29 -2.12
CA ASP A 261 -9.99 15.43 -2.57
C ASP A 261 -9.26 16.25 -3.64
N ALA A 262 -7.95 16.46 -3.51
CA ALA A 262 -7.14 17.06 -4.57
C ALA A 262 -7.21 16.23 -5.88
N LYS A 263 -7.15 14.90 -5.80
CA LYS A 263 -7.29 14.01 -6.97
C LYS A 263 -8.68 14.11 -7.60
N LYS A 264 -9.76 14.18 -6.81
CA LYS A 264 -11.14 14.43 -7.29
C LYS A 264 -11.25 15.74 -8.03
N GLU A 265 -10.74 16.82 -7.47
CA GLU A 265 -10.78 18.14 -8.11
C GLU A 265 -9.99 18.17 -9.42
N ILE A 266 -8.79 17.57 -9.45
CA ILE A 266 -7.98 17.43 -10.66
C ILE A 266 -8.76 16.67 -11.74
N LYS A 267 -9.41 15.55 -11.39
CA LYS A 267 -10.21 14.76 -12.34
C LYS A 267 -11.40 15.55 -12.89
N LYS A 268 -12.10 16.29 -12.02
CA LYS A 268 -13.24 17.15 -12.39
C LYS A 268 -12.79 18.26 -13.34
N MET A 269 -11.75 19.01 -12.97
CA MET A 269 -11.20 20.08 -13.82
C MET A 269 -10.69 19.56 -15.16
N LYS A 270 -10.02 18.39 -15.20
CA LYS A 270 -9.61 17.74 -16.47
C LYS A 270 -10.79 17.43 -17.38
N LYS A 271 -11.95 17.04 -16.81
CA LYS A 271 -13.16 16.75 -17.59
C LYS A 271 -13.81 18.02 -18.13
N GLU A 272 -13.86 19.08 -17.33
CA GLU A 272 -14.37 20.40 -17.75
C GLU A 272 -13.49 21.01 -18.86
N LEU A 273 -12.17 20.83 -18.76
CA LEU A 273 -11.23 21.31 -19.77
C LEU A 273 -11.34 20.61 -21.14
N LYS A 274 -11.83 19.36 -21.18
CA LYS A 274 -12.10 18.67 -22.45
C LYS A 274 -13.25 19.29 -23.25
N GLY A 275 -14.08 20.12 -22.62
CA GLY A 275 -15.21 20.79 -23.25
C GLY A 275 -15.01 22.28 -23.53
N THR A 276 -13.95 22.91 -22.99
CA THR A 276 -13.74 24.37 -23.03
C THR A 276 -12.25 24.72 -23.03
N SER A 277 -11.83 25.64 -23.89
CA SER A 277 -10.45 26.15 -23.94
C SER A 277 -10.25 27.37 -23.01
N ASP A 278 -10.54 27.21 -21.71
CA ASP A 278 -10.39 28.29 -20.71
C ASP A 278 -8.98 28.30 -20.11
N SER A 279 -8.21 29.33 -20.46
CA SER A 279 -6.84 29.59 -19.97
C SER A 279 -6.76 29.73 -18.44
N LYS A 280 -7.80 30.25 -17.77
CA LYS A 280 -7.80 30.38 -16.29
C LYS A 280 -7.97 29.03 -15.61
N LEU A 281 -8.81 28.15 -16.15
CA LEU A 281 -8.99 26.78 -15.65
C LEU A 281 -7.72 25.93 -15.86
N GLN A 282 -7.03 26.11 -16.99
CA GLN A 282 -5.73 25.46 -17.25
C GLN A 282 -4.70 25.82 -16.16
N LYS A 283 -4.50 27.11 -15.88
CA LYS A 283 -3.54 27.56 -14.85
C LYS A 283 -3.88 27.02 -13.45
N LYS A 284 -5.17 26.97 -13.09
CA LYS A 284 -5.61 26.37 -11.80
C LYS A 284 -5.33 24.87 -11.74
N LEU A 285 -5.59 24.15 -12.83
CA LEU A 285 -5.32 22.72 -12.92
C LEU A 285 -3.82 22.43 -12.78
N GLU A 286 -2.96 23.16 -13.49
CA GLU A 286 -1.50 23.03 -13.39
C GLU A 286 -1.00 23.27 -11.96
N SER A 287 -1.51 24.31 -11.29
CA SER A 287 -1.17 24.58 -9.89
C SER A 287 -1.54 23.42 -8.96
N LYS A 288 -2.76 22.87 -9.08
CA LYS A 288 -3.18 21.72 -8.24
C LYS A 288 -2.40 20.45 -8.57
N VAL A 289 -2.13 20.18 -9.84
CA VAL A 289 -1.28 19.05 -10.26
C VAL A 289 0.12 19.18 -9.69
N LYS A 290 0.68 20.39 -9.59
CA LYS A 290 1.99 20.64 -8.95
C LYS A 290 1.96 20.52 -7.42
N GLN A 291 0.81 20.75 -6.78
CA GLN A 291 0.64 20.60 -5.33
C GLN A 291 0.49 19.14 -4.90
N LEU A 292 -0.09 18.28 -5.74
CA LEU A 292 -0.38 16.88 -5.40
C LEU A 292 0.89 16.09 -4.99
N PRO A 293 2.02 16.12 -5.74
CA PRO A 293 3.25 15.45 -5.33
C PRO A 293 3.78 15.91 -3.97
N LYS A 294 3.63 17.21 -3.64
CA LYS A 294 4.06 17.74 -2.34
C LYS A 294 3.24 17.19 -1.18
N LEU A 295 1.94 16.99 -1.38
CA LEU A 295 1.08 16.37 -0.37
C LEU A 295 1.43 14.88 -0.21
N GLU A 296 1.68 14.18 -1.31
CA GLU A 296 2.09 12.77 -1.30
C GLU A 296 3.46 12.59 -0.61
N GLU A 297 4.42 13.48 -0.84
CA GLU A 297 5.72 13.49 -0.14
C GLU A 297 5.56 13.74 1.37
N GLN A 298 4.69 14.68 1.76
CA GLN A 298 4.38 14.93 3.17
C GLN A 298 3.72 13.72 3.84
N LEU A 299 2.80 13.03 3.15
CA LEU A 299 2.18 11.80 3.63
C LEU A 299 3.25 10.73 3.84
N LYS A 300 4.10 10.50 2.83
CA LYS A 300 5.20 9.52 2.89
C LYS A 300 6.12 9.75 4.08
N LYS A 301 6.46 11.00 4.37
CA LYS A 301 7.26 11.37 5.54
C LYS A 301 6.58 11.00 6.87
N LEU A 302 5.27 11.23 6.99
CA LEU A 302 4.51 10.85 8.19
C LEU A 302 4.41 9.33 8.35
N GLU A 303 4.24 8.60 7.25
CA GLU A 303 4.20 7.13 7.25
C GLU A 303 5.55 6.53 7.66
N ILE A 304 6.66 7.08 7.17
CA ILE A 304 8.02 6.70 7.59
C ILE A 304 8.20 6.96 9.09
N GLN A 305 7.79 8.13 9.57
CA GLN A 305 7.88 8.46 10.99
C GLN A 305 7.05 7.51 11.87
N ALA A 306 5.86 7.11 11.40
CA ALA A 306 5.02 6.15 12.10
C ALA A 306 5.70 4.78 12.17
N THR A 307 6.28 4.36 11.05
CA THR A 307 6.98 3.09 10.92
C THR A 307 8.19 3.01 11.84
N ASP A 308 9.07 3.99 11.78
CA ASP A 308 10.27 4.06 12.63
C ASP A 308 9.94 4.05 14.13
N LYS A 309 8.84 4.73 14.50
CA LYS A 309 8.43 4.82 15.90
C LYS A 309 7.94 3.49 16.47
N GLU A 310 7.14 2.78 15.69
CA GLU A 310 6.56 1.49 16.08
C GLU A 310 7.59 0.36 16.05
N GLU A 311 8.44 0.28 15.02
CA GLU A 311 9.52 -0.71 14.97
C GLU A 311 10.44 -0.59 16.19
N ASN A 312 10.68 0.63 16.66
CA ASN A 312 11.51 0.93 17.81
C ASN A 312 10.73 1.01 19.14
N LYS A 313 9.45 0.62 19.20
CA LYS A 313 8.62 0.72 20.41
C LYS A 313 9.30 0.12 21.64
N GLU A 314 9.87 -1.06 21.49
CA GLU A 314 10.46 -1.86 22.58
C GLU A 314 11.98 -2.05 22.45
N ILE A 315 12.62 -1.39 21.49
CA ILE A 315 14.06 -1.50 21.25
C ILE A 315 14.76 -0.16 21.47
N ALA A 316 15.86 -0.16 22.22
CA ALA A 316 16.68 1.01 22.49
C ALA A 316 17.88 1.08 21.52
N LEU A 317 17.78 1.96 20.53
CA LEU A 317 18.82 2.17 19.50
C LEU A 317 20.06 2.94 19.97
N GLY A 318 19.98 3.64 21.12
CA GLY A 318 21.04 4.56 21.55
C GLY A 318 22.34 3.84 21.92
N THR A 319 22.22 2.73 22.66
CA THR A 319 23.40 2.00 23.16
C THR A 319 24.15 1.30 22.02
N SER A 320 23.44 0.60 21.12
CA SER A 320 24.03 -0.02 19.92
C SER A 320 24.78 1.01 19.08
N LYS A 321 24.12 2.16 18.83
CA LYS A 321 24.67 3.24 18.00
C LYS A 321 25.95 3.87 18.55
N LEU A 322 26.08 3.98 19.86
CA LEU A 322 27.17 4.74 20.48
C LEU A 322 28.36 3.88 20.93
N ASN A 323 28.14 2.59 21.15
CA ASN A 323 29.11 1.71 21.80
C ASN A 323 29.44 0.46 20.98
N TYR A 324 28.57 0.05 20.06
CA TYR A 324 28.70 -1.23 19.33
C TYR A 324 28.73 -1.09 17.81
N LEU A 325 28.69 0.14 17.31
CA LEU A 325 28.89 0.47 15.90
C LEU A 325 30.13 1.36 15.76
N ASP A 326 31.03 1.00 14.85
CA ASP A 326 32.13 1.89 14.49
C ASP A 326 31.55 3.15 13.81
N PRO A 327 31.79 4.35 14.36
CA PRO A 327 31.22 5.59 13.82
C PRO A 327 31.66 5.88 12.39
N ARG A 328 32.81 5.34 11.94
CA ARG A 328 33.30 5.49 10.56
C ARG A 328 32.38 4.81 9.55
N ILE A 329 31.76 3.69 9.92
CA ILE A 329 30.73 3.03 9.08
C ILE A 329 29.57 3.98 8.84
N SER A 330 29.08 4.63 9.91
CA SER A 330 27.96 5.56 9.81
C SER A 330 28.33 6.84 9.05
N VAL A 331 29.56 7.34 9.20
CA VAL A 331 30.07 8.50 8.47
C VAL A 331 30.22 8.20 6.98
N SER A 332 30.85 7.07 6.64
CA SER A 332 31.02 6.61 5.26
C SER A 332 29.68 6.47 4.57
N TRP A 333 28.72 5.81 5.23
CA TRP A 333 27.34 5.70 4.75
C TRP A 333 26.67 7.06 4.49
N CYS A 334 26.82 8.02 5.42
CA CYS A 334 26.26 9.37 5.23
C CYS A 334 26.86 10.07 4.00
N LYS A 335 28.18 9.94 3.80
CA LYS A 335 28.89 10.54 2.65
C LYS A 335 28.44 9.88 1.34
N LYS A 336 28.45 8.55 1.29
CA LYS A 336 28.06 7.74 0.12
C LYS A 336 26.64 8.06 -0.38
N TRP A 337 25.69 8.25 0.53
CA TRP A 337 24.27 8.42 0.17
C TRP A 337 23.76 9.86 0.25
N GLY A 338 24.65 10.83 0.48
CA GLY A 338 24.29 12.24 0.62
C GLY A 338 23.34 12.54 1.79
N VAL A 339 23.39 11.72 2.85
CA VAL A 339 22.57 11.91 4.05
C VAL A 339 23.29 12.88 5.00
N PRO A 340 22.67 14.00 5.41
CA PRO A 340 23.31 14.93 6.32
C PRO A 340 23.62 14.26 7.67
N ILE A 341 24.87 14.35 8.13
CA ILE A 341 25.35 13.66 9.34
C ILE A 341 24.55 14.05 10.59
N GLU A 342 23.95 15.24 10.61
CA GLU A 342 23.08 15.71 11.69
C GLU A 342 21.75 14.97 11.80
N LYS A 343 21.35 14.24 10.77
CA LYS A 343 20.18 13.35 10.80
C LYS A 343 20.49 12.04 11.50
N VAL A 344 21.76 11.62 11.50
CA VAL A 344 22.24 10.41 12.17
C VAL A 344 22.71 10.76 13.57
N TYR A 345 23.66 11.68 13.72
CA TYR A 345 24.22 12.07 15.01
C TYR A 345 23.75 13.45 15.45
N ASN A 346 23.23 13.53 16.67
CA ASN A 346 22.94 14.82 17.32
C ASN A 346 24.23 15.59 17.65
N ARG A 347 24.12 16.83 18.12
CA ARG A 347 25.27 17.71 18.40
C ARG A 347 26.34 17.03 19.28
N THR A 348 25.94 16.53 20.44
CA THR A 348 26.85 15.88 21.39
C THR A 348 27.50 14.61 20.82
N GLN A 349 26.77 13.86 19.99
CA GLN A 349 27.30 12.66 19.33
C GLN A 349 28.32 13.01 18.25
N ARG A 350 28.12 14.12 17.51
CA ARG A 350 29.11 14.62 16.55
C ARG A 350 30.38 15.10 17.22
N GLU A 351 30.27 15.75 18.38
CA GLU A 351 31.43 16.13 19.19
C GLU A 351 32.21 14.88 19.66
N LYS A 352 31.52 13.82 20.12
CA LYS A 352 32.15 12.54 20.51
C LYS A 352 32.87 11.84 19.34
N PHE A 353 32.29 11.90 18.14
CA PHE A 353 32.80 11.18 16.96
C PHE A 353 33.47 12.09 15.92
N ALA A 354 33.94 13.27 16.34
CA ALA A 354 34.60 14.23 15.45
C ALA A 354 35.77 13.59 14.68
N TRP A 355 36.57 12.78 15.37
CA TRP A 355 37.68 12.03 14.79
C TRP A 355 37.24 11.14 13.60
N ALA A 356 36.09 10.46 13.70
CA ALA A 356 35.59 9.60 12.63
C ALA A 356 35.00 10.42 11.46
N ILE A 357 34.36 11.56 11.76
CA ILE A 357 33.78 12.47 10.75
C ILE A 357 34.87 13.05 9.85
N GLU A 358 36.01 13.42 10.45
CA GLU A 358 37.17 13.98 9.74
C GLU A 358 37.91 12.91 8.93
N MET A 359 38.11 11.71 9.49
CA MET A 359 38.99 10.69 8.89
C MET A 359 38.32 9.76 7.88
N ALA A 360 37.03 9.42 8.01
CA ALA A 360 36.41 8.42 7.14
C ALA A 360 35.90 9.01 5.83
N ASP A 361 36.26 8.44 4.69
CA ASP A 361 35.66 8.75 3.39
C ASP A 361 34.46 7.82 3.06
N GLU A 362 33.87 7.99 1.89
CA GLU A 362 32.71 7.22 1.41
C GLU A 362 33.02 5.75 1.04
N THR A 363 34.30 5.38 1.00
CA THR A 363 34.77 4.05 0.59
C THR A 363 35.25 3.20 1.75
N PHE A 364 35.17 3.71 2.98
CA PHE A 364 35.59 2.99 4.18
C PHE A 364 34.88 1.63 4.34
N VAL A 365 35.69 0.58 4.54
CA VAL A 365 35.27 -0.79 4.86
C VAL A 365 35.86 -1.15 6.23
N PHE A 366 35.02 -1.69 7.13
CA PHE A 366 35.38 -2.04 8.50
C PHE A 366 36.21 -3.33 8.58
#